data_AF-A0A3D4JU70-F1
#
_entry.id   AF-A0A3D4JU70-F1
#
_cell.length_a   1.000
_cell.length_b   1.000
_cell.length_c   1.000
_cell.angle_alpha   90.00
_cell.angle_beta   90.00
_cell.angle_gamma   90.00
#
_symmetry.space_group_name_H-M   'P 1'
#
loop_
_entity.id
_entity.type
_entity.pdbx_description
1 polymer ?
#
loop_
_entity_poly.entity_id
_entity_poly.type
_entity_poly.pdbx_seq_one_letter_code
_entity_poly.pdbx_strand_id
1 'polypeptide(L)'
;MQDKDLMTWYHKDFATTKVYGVNTENAYKFLESKGLKPKTVLVGVLDSGVQVDHPGLVKNIWTNPNEVPNNGKDDDGNGYIDDIHGWNFIGGKNGDIDID
;
A
#
# COMPACT_ATOMS: atom_id res chain seq x y z
N MET A 1 22.26 14.90 -14.13
CA MET A 1 22.14 14.53 -12.69
C MET A 1 20.81 15.09 -12.21
N GLN A 2 19.89 14.25 -11.75
CA GLN A 2 18.66 14.73 -11.12
C GLN A 2 19.00 15.32 -9.76
N ASP A 3 18.43 16.49 -9.48
CA ASP A 3 18.55 17.16 -8.19
C ASP A 3 17.86 16.30 -7.12
N LYS A 4 18.64 15.79 -6.17
CA LYS A 4 18.13 14.93 -5.09
C LYS A 4 17.17 15.68 -4.18
N ASP A 5 17.26 17.00 -4.11
CA ASP A 5 16.34 17.83 -3.32
C ASP A 5 14.96 17.91 -3.97
N LEU A 6 14.88 17.86 -5.31
CA LEU A 6 13.60 17.74 -6.03
C LEU A 6 12.98 16.35 -5.91
N MET A 7 13.75 15.30 -5.61
CA MET A 7 13.18 13.95 -5.48
C MET A 7 12.54 13.67 -4.13
N THR A 8 12.80 14.51 -3.13
CA THR A 8 12.31 14.32 -1.75
C THR A 8 11.62 15.56 -1.19
N TRP A 9 11.25 16.52 -2.03
CA TRP A 9 10.64 17.80 -1.64
C TRP A 9 9.41 17.62 -0.73
N TYR A 10 8.62 16.58 -0.99
CA TYR A 10 7.38 16.31 -0.25
C TYR A 10 7.64 15.93 1.21
N HIS A 11 8.86 15.54 1.57
CA HIS A 11 9.22 15.24 2.96
C HIS A 11 9.63 16.48 3.78
N LYS A 12 9.90 17.61 3.11
CA LYS A 12 10.53 18.80 3.71
C LYS A 12 9.60 19.57 4.65
N ASP A 13 10.24 20.36 5.52
CA ASP A 13 9.60 21.32 6.41
C ASP A 13 9.63 22.73 5.80
N PHE A 14 8.46 23.34 5.65
CA PHE A 14 8.34 24.68 5.10
C PHE A 14 9.05 25.74 5.98
N ALA A 15 9.01 25.60 7.30
CA ALA A 15 9.56 26.62 8.20
C ALA A 15 11.05 26.85 7.96
N THR A 16 11.79 25.75 7.76
CA THR A 16 13.25 25.73 7.59
C THR A 16 13.71 25.76 6.13
N THR A 17 12.98 25.12 5.22
CA THR A 17 13.42 24.96 3.82
C THR A 17 12.71 25.88 2.82
N LYS A 18 11.59 26.50 3.22
CA LYS A 18 10.68 27.25 2.33
C LYS A 18 10.06 26.40 1.21
N VAL A 19 10.09 25.07 1.34
CA VAL A 19 9.44 24.11 0.44
C VAL A 19 8.17 23.56 1.10
N TYR A 20 7.05 23.52 0.38
CA TYR A 20 5.74 23.05 0.89
C TYR A 20 5.63 21.53 0.98
N GLY A 21 6.48 20.88 1.78
CA GLY A 21 6.36 19.45 2.09
C GLY A 21 5.38 19.14 3.23
N VAL A 22 5.12 17.85 3.46
CA VAL A 22 4.26 17.34 4.55
C VAL A 22 5.02 17.11 5.86
N ASN A 23 6.26 17.60 5.98
CA ASN A 23 7.05 17.59 7.22
C ASN A 23 7.28 16.19 7.85
N THR A 24 7.36 15.15 7.02
CA THR A 24 7.50 13.76 7.51
C THR A 24 8.87 13.49 8.13
N GLU A 25 9.94 14.17 7.70
CA GLU A 25 11.28 14.00 8.32
C GLU A 25 11.26 14.36 9.80
N ASN A 26 10.58 15.46 10.17
CA ASN A 26 10.47 15.84 11.58
C ASN A 26 9.46 14.97 12.33
N ALA A 27 8.44 14.43 11.64
CA ALA A 27 7.53 13.45 12.25
C ALA A 27 8.30 12.20 12.70
N TYR A 28 9.20 11.65 11.88
CA TYR A 28 10.04 10.52 12.29
C TYR A 28 10.93 10.85 13.49
N LYS A 29 11.64 11.99 13.46
CA LYS A 29 12.47 12.45 14.59
C LYS A 29 11.66 12.62 15.87
N PHE A 30 10.43 13.14 15.76
CA PHE A 30 9.53 13.27 16.89
C PHE A 30 9.17 11.91 17.49
N LEU A 31 8.74 10.95 16.67
CA LEU A 31 8.39 9.60 17.12
C LEU A 31 9.59 8.90 17.80
N GLU A 32 10.77 9.00 17.21
CA GLU A 32 12.03 8.47 17.76
C GLU A 32 12.38 9.13 19.10
N SER A 33 12.29 10.46 19.20
CA SER A 33 12.55 11.20 20.44
C SER A 33 11.62 10.82 21.59
N LYS A 34 10.42 10.32 21.25
CA LYS A 34 9.43 9.84 22.22
C LYS A 34 9.58 8.35 22.52
N GLY A 35 10.52 7.65 21.89
CA GLY A 35 10.71 6.21 22.03
C GLY A 35 9.49 5.41 21.55
N LEU A 36 8.68 5.97 20.66
CA LEU A 36 7.48 5.31 20.16
C LEU A 36 7.88 4.20 19.18
N LYS A 37 7.30 3.02 19.38
CA LYS A 37 7.53 1.87 18.51
C LYS A 37 6.49 1.85 17.39
N PRO A 38 6.88 1.52 16.15
CA PRO A 38 5.94 1.37 15.06
C PRO A 38 4.95 0.25 15.36
N LYS A 39 3.69 0.46 14.95
CA LYS A 39 2.65 -0.58 14.93
C LYS A 39 2.31 -0.85 13.49
N THR A 40 2.28 -2.13 13.11
CA THR A 40 1.77 -2.54 11.80
C THR A 40 0.30 -2.19 11.72
N VAL A 41 -0.08 -1.50 10.66
CA VAL A 41 -1.47 -1.18 10.33
C VAL A 41 -1.77 -1.79 8.98
N LEU A 42 -2.96 -2.37 8.83
CA LEU A 42 -3.45 -2.84 7.54
C LEU A 42 -4.16 -1.67 6.85
N VAL A 43 -3.76 -1.36 5.62
CA VAL A 43 -4.31 -0.27 4.82
C VAL A 43 -4.86 -0.85 3.52
N GLY A 44 -6.16 -0.66 3.27
CA GLY A 44 -6.79 -1.00 1.99
C GLY A 44 -6.62 0.13 0.98
N VAL A 45 -6.19 -0.22 -0.23
CA VAL A 45 -6.05 0.73 -1.35
C VAL A 45 -7.09 0.38 -2.40
N LEU A 46 -8.01 1.30 -2.68
CA LEU A 46 -9.03 1.18 -3.72
C LEU A 46 -8.57 2.02 -4.91
N ASP A 47 -7.96 1.36 -5.89
CA ASP A 47 -7.40 1.97 -7.09
C ASP A 47 -7.48 0.93 -8.24
N SER A 48 -6.74 1.16 -9.32
CA SER A 48 -6.48 0.26 -10.44
C SER A 48 -5.69 -1.01 -10.09
N GLY A 49 -5.35 -1.23 -8.82
CA GLY A 49 -4.58 -2.36 -8.32
C GLY A 49 -3.19 -1.96 -7.81
N VAL A 50 -2.34 -2.95 -7.56
CA VAL A 50 -0.96 -2.78 -7.11
C VAL A 50 -0.04 -3.79 -7.80
N GLN A 51 1.16 -3.34 -8.16
CA GLN A 51 2.20 -4.25 -8.61
C GLN A 51 2.79 -4.98 -7.39
N VAL A 52 2.30 -6.19 -7.12
CA VAL A 52 2.65 -6.98 -5.92
C VAL A 52 4.12 -7.39 -5.86
N ASP A 53 4.79 -7.52 -7.01
CA ASP A 53 6.20 -7.91 -7.12
C ASP A 53 7.17 -6.73 -7.15
N HIS A 54 6.68 -5.49 -7.00
CA HIS A 54 7.52 -4.30 -7.04
C HIS A 54 8.57 -4.33 -5.90
N PRO A 55 9.89 -4.20 -6.18
CA PRO A 55 10.94 -4.38 -5.17
C PRO A 55 10.83 -3.45 -3.95
N GLY A 56 10.26 -2.26 -4.15
CA GLY A 56 10.02 -1.30 -3.06
C GLY A 56 8.76 -1.55 -2.23
N LEU A 57 7.85 -2.40 -2.70
CA LEU A 57 6.55 -2.65 -2.05
C LEU A 57 6.42 -4.07 -1.50
N VAL A 58 7.11 -5.06 -2.07
CA VAL A 58 6.96 -6.49 -1.74
C VAL A 58 7.03 -6.82 -0.24
N LYS A 59 7.79 -6.04 0.55
CA LYS A 59 7.90 -6.22 2.01
C LYS A 59 6.67 -5.75 2.80
N ASN A 60 5.82 -4.93 2.18
CA ASN A 60 4.65 -4.28 2.78
C ASN A 60 3.33 -4.76 2.16
N ILE A 61 3.37 -5.65 1.16
CA ILE A 61 2.15 -6.23 0.57
C ILE A 61 1.50 -7.16 1.58
N TRP A 62 0.20 -6.95 1.81
CA TRP A 62 -0.59 -7.83 2.65
C TRP A 62 -0.83 -9.16 1.96
N THR A 63 -0.81 -10.25 2.73
CA THR A 63 -1.17 -11.59 2.26
C THR A 63 -2.35 -12.08 3.08
N ASN A 64 -3.42 -12.54 2.43
CA ASN A 64 -4.59 -13.10 3.11
C ASN A 64 -4.16 -14.36 3.89
N PRO A 65 -4.14 -14.34 5.24
CA PRO A 65 -3.69 -15.48 6.03
C PRO A 65 -4.69 -16.65 6.01
N ASN A 66 -5.91 -16.42 5.51
CA ASN A 66 -6.97 -17.40 5.49
C ASN A 66 -7.12 -18.11 4.13
N GLU A 67 -6.31 -17.74 3.12
CA GLU A 67 -6.35 -18.33 1.78
C GLU A 67 -5.15 -19.25 1.52
N VAL A 68 -5.37 -20.31 0.74
CA VAL A 68 -4.32 -21.20 0.23
C VAL A 68 -4.07 -20.87 -1.24
N PRO A 69 -2.89 -20.30 -1.59
CA PRO A 69 -2.63 -19.83 -2.94
C PRO A 69 -2.78 -20.91 -4.03
N ASN A 70 -3.52 -20.57 -5.09
CA ASN A 70 -3.68 -21.34 -6.32
C ASN A 70 -4.38 -22.69 -6.11
N ASN A 71 -5.30 -22.76 -5.14
CA ASN A 71 -6.10 -23.97 -4.93
C ASN A 71 -7.46 -23.93 -5.66
N GLY A 72 -7.81 -22.78 -6.26
CA GLY A 72 -9.05 -22.57 -7.00
C GLY A 72 -10.30 -22.52 -6.12
N LYS A 73 -10.14 -22.22 -4.82
CA LYS A 73 -11.21 -22.15 -3.83
C LYS A 73 -11.20 -20.80 -3.13
N ASP A 74 -12.34 -20.50 -2.54
CA ASP A 74 -12.52 -19.43 -1.57
C ASP A 74 -12.43 -20.13 -0.20
N ASP A 75 -11.26 -20.08 0.41
CA ASP A 75 -10.96 -20.83 1.64
C ASP A 75 -11.54 -20.15 2.88
N ASP A 76 -11.65 -18.82 2.86
CA ASP A 76 -12.17 -18.02 3.96
C ASP A 76 -13.69 -17.74 3.87
N GLY A 77 -14.31 -18.04 2.73
CA GLY A 77 -15.74 -17.91 2.48
C GLY A 77 -16.20 -16.47 2.26
N ASN A 78 -15.30 -15.56 1.89
CA ASN A 78 -15.59 -14.13 1.70
C ASN A 78 -16.23 -13.81 0.35
N GLY A 79 -16.31 -14.79 -0.56
CA GLY A 79 -16.90 -14.68 -1.90
C GLY A 79 -15.89 -14.51 -3.04
N TYR A 80 -14.59 -14.44 -2.74
CA TYR A 80 -13.51 -14.20 -3.68
C TYR A 80 -12.55 -15.40 -3.71
N ILE A 81 -12.34 -15.97 -4.89
CA ILE A 81 -11.48 -17.16 -5.06
C ILE A 81 -10.01 -16.72 -5.12
N ASP A 82 -9.14 -17.31 -4.30
CA ASP A 82 -7.69 -17.04 -4.30
C ASP A 82 -7.32 -15.54 -4.17
N ASP A 83 -7.98 -14.77 -3.29
CA ASP A 83 -7.74 -13.33 -3.08
C ASP A 83 -6.48 -13.01 -2.23
N ILE A 84 -5.35 -13.62 -2.61
CA ILE A 84 -4.10 -13.67 -1.83
C ILE A 84 -3.55 -12.30 -1.44
N HIS A 85 -3.65 -11.30 -2.32
CA HIS A 85 -3.11 -9.95 -2.10
C HIS A 85 -4.19 -8.86 -2.22
N GLY A 86 -5.46 -9.26 -2.11
CA GLY A 86 -6.62 -8.43 -2.42
C GLY A 86 -7.35 -8.91 -3.67
N TRP A 87 -8.28 -8.09 -4.16
CA TRP A 87 -9.23 -8.49 -5.19
C TRP A 87 -9.34 -7.47 -6.31
N ASN A 88 -9.61 -7.96 -7.53
CA ASN A 88 -9.96 -7.14 -8.67
C ASN A 88 -11.48 -7.09 -8.84
N PHE A 89 -12.07 -5.92 -8.61
CA PHE A 89 -13.52 -5.70 -8.75
C PHE A 89 -13.96 -5.36 -10.18
N ILE A 90 -13.03 -5.31 -11.14
CA ILE A 90 -13.37 -5.14 -12.55
C ILE A 90 -13.87 -6.48 -13.08
N GLY A 91 -15.15 -6.51 -13.47
CA GLY A 91 -15.88 -7.72 -13.82
C GLY A 91 -16.57 -8.34 -12.61
N GLY A 92 -17.77 -8.89 -12.81
CA GLY A 92 -18.49 -9.59 -11.73
C GLY A 92 -17.72 -10.81 -11.23
N LYS A 93 -18.33 -11.64 -10.36
CA LYS A 93 -17.73 -12.90 -9.86
C LYS A 93 -17.20 -13.82 -10.98
N ASN A 94 -17.71 -13.65 -12.21
CA ASN A 94 -17.35 -14.42 -13.41
C ASN A 94 -16.42 -13.66 -14.39
N GLY A 95 -15.98 -12.44 -14.07
CA GLY A 95 -15.15 -11.62 -14.96
C GLY A 95 -15.90 -10.92 -16.11
N ASP A 96 -17.24 -10.96 -16.13
CA ASP A 96 -18.04 -10.26 -17.14
C ASP A 96 -17.95 -8.75 -16.93
N ILE A 97 -17.29 -8.08 -17.88
CA ILE A 97 -17.17 -6.61 -18.00
C ILE A 97 -18.17 -6.04 -19.03
N ASP A 98 -19.06 -6.88 -19.57
CA ASP A 98 -20.03 -6.44 -20.56
C ASP A 98 -21.13 -5.60 -19.89
N ILE A 99 -21.38 -4.44 -20.49
CA ILE A 99 -22.50 -3.55 -20.18
C ILE A 99 -23.77 -4.29 -20.63
N ASP A 100 -24.68 -4.56 -19.70
CA ASP A 100 -26.04 -5.06 -19.98
C ASP A 100 -26.80 -4.11 -20.93
#